data_AF-A0A9W6XK42-F1
#
_entry.id   AF-A0A9W6XK42-F1
#
_cell.length_a   1.000
_cell.length_b   1.000
_cell.length_c   1.000
_cell.angle_alpha   90.00
_cell.angle_beta   90.00
_cell.angle_gamma   90.00
#
_symmetry.space_group_name_H-M   'P 1'
#
loop_
_entity.id
_entity.type
_entity.pdbx_description
1 polymer ?
#
loop_
_entity_poly.entity_id
_entity_poly.type
_entity_poly.pdbx_seq_one_letter_code
_entity_poly.pdbx_strand_id
1 'polypeptide(L)'
;MLAKKRKPTNQVRREEAEALRKELQVLQDELQQLQARAELAAMTPDDHLLLLERSLRTQSLLQNLLQDQHLVVAGAQSELLNFQHSSEQRYDDPQGNFCCDRFEVTHLAGVKSLREVYKAAKFFLTNVEISTTEALGHLTVRENYDTICEDESINSFRLISARPSGIVTESSKVLYDKYYEHHELTGNRPCAVMVTDSVDVDELHPYDSKSRVRLDVSAVLFLSEVRQTPEKNKITT
;
A
#
# COMPACT_ATOMS: atom_id res chain seq x y z
N MET A 1 -11.12 -78.09 -2.86
CA MET A 1 -10.71 -76.71 -3.23
C MET A 1 -10.94 -76.54 -4.73
N LEU A 2 -11.84 -75.64 -5.16
CA LEU A 2 -12.16 -75.43 -6.57
C LEU A 2 -11.08 -74.55 -7.23
N ALA A 3 -10.37 -75.10 -8.22
CA ALA A 3 -9.34 -74.39 -8.96
C ALA A 3 -9.97 -73.26 -9.82
N LYS A 4 -9.59 -72.01 -9.54
CA LYS A 4 -9.95 -70.86 -10.39
C LYS A 4 -9.30 -71.04 -11.77
N LYS A 5 -10.10 -71.35 -12.79
CA LYS A 5 -9.64 -71.38 -14.19
C LYS A 5 -9.15 -69.98 -14.59
N ARG A 6 -7.92 -69.90 -15.09
CA ARG A 6 -7.32 -68.65 -15.61
C ARG A 6 -8.11 -68.21 -16.84
N LYS A 7 -8.56 -66.95 -16.87
CA LYS A 7 -9.22 -66.36 -18.03
C LYS A 7 -8.22 -66.24 -19.20
N PRO A 8 -8.61 -66.55 -20.45
CA PRO A 8 -7.74 -66.41 -21.61
C PRO A 8 -7.45 -64.92 -21.90
N THR A 9 -6.22 -64.61 -22.30
CA THR A 9 -5.69 -63.24 -22.45
C THR A 9 -6.54 -62.35 -23.37
N ASN A 10 -7.14 -62.91 -24.42
CA ASN A 10 -7.99 -62.14 -25.34
C ASN A 10 -9.28 -61.64 -24.66
N GLN A 11 -9.85 -62.45 -23.75
CA GLN A 11 -11.05 -62.08 -23.01
C GLN A 11 -10.76 -60.97 -22.00
N VAL A 12 -9.63 -61.06 -21.27
CA VAL A 12 -9.21 -60.03 -20.31
C VAL A 12 -8.97 -58.70 -21.04
N ARG A 13 -8.26 -58.71 -22.16
CA ARG A 13 -8.01 -57.50 -22.96
C ARG A 13 -9.29 -56.87 -23.53
N ARG A 14 -10.31 -57.69 -23.84
CA ARG A 14 -11.60 -57.18 -24.32
C ARG A 14 -12.41 -56.54 -23.21
N GLU A 15 -12.44 -57.18 -22.03
CA GLU A 15 -13.06 -56.63 -20.82
C GLU A 15 -12.37 -55.29 -20.41
N GLU A 16 -11.04 -55.23 -20.46
CA GLU A 16 -10.26 -54.01 -20.20
C GLU A 16 -10.54 -52.92 -21.25
N ALA A 17 -10.57 -53.26 -22.54
CA ALA A 17 -10.89 -52.30 -23.60
C ALA A 17 -12.33 -51.76 -23.49
N GLU A 18 -13.28 -52.58 -23.05
CA GLU A 18 -14.66 -52.16 -22.78
C GLU A 18 -14.74 -51.26 -21.53
N ALA A 19 -13.96 -51.55 -20.48
CA ALA A 19 -13.89 -50.72 -19.29
C ALA A 19 -13.28 -49.34 -19.61
N LEU A 20 -12.16 -49.31 -20.33
CA LEU A 20 -11.49 -48.07 -20.74
C LEU A 20 -12.37 -47.22 -21.66
N ARG A 21 -13.17 -47.84 -22.54
CA ARG A 21 -14.13 -47.10 -23.38
C ARG A 21 -15.23 -46.45 -22.55
N LYS A 22 -15.72 -47.11 -21.51
CA LYS A 22 -16.70 -46.52 -20.59
C LYS A 22 -16.09 -45.35 -19.83
N GLU A 23 -14.86 -45.50 -19.36
CA GLU A 23 -14.14 -44.44 -18.64
C GLU A 23 -13.87 -43.23 -19.54
N LEU A 24 -13.45 -43.45 -20.78
CA LEU A 24 -13.31 -42.38 -21.78
C LEU A 24 -14.62 -41.66 -22.03
N GLN A 25 -15.74 -42.39 -22.09
CA GLN A 25 -17.04 -41.79 -22.30
C GLN A 25 -17.47 -40.91 -21.12
N VAL A 26 -17.27 -41.37 -19.88
CA VAL A 26 -17.52 -40.57 -18.67
C VAL A 26 -16.66 -39.30 -18.66
N LEU A 27 -15.36 -39.43 -18.96
CA LEU A 27 -14.44 -38.29 -18.99
C LEU A 27 -14.79 -37.28 -20.10
N GLN A 28 -15.29 -37.76 -21.24
CA GLN A 28 -15.76 -36.87 -22.32
C GLN A 28 -17.02 -36.11 -21.90
N ASP A 29 -17.95 -36.78 -21.23
CA ASP A 29 -19.16 -36.14 -20.71
C ASP A 29 -18.82 -35.11 -19.62
N GLU A 30 -17.88 -35.42 -18.71
CA GLU A 30 -17.37 -34.47 -17.71
C GLU A 30 -16.68 -33.26 -18.34
N LEU A 31 -15.86 -33.48 -19.38
CA LEU A 31 -15.20 -32.40 -20.10
C LEU A 31 -16.22 -31.48 -20.79
N GLN A 32 -17.25 -32.05 -21.42
CA GLN A 32 -18.32 -31.26 -22.03
C GLN A 32 -19.10 -30.44 -20.99
N GLN A 33 -19.38 -31.01 -19.82
CA GLN A 33 -20.03 -30.27 -18.74
C GLN A 33 -19.13 -29.15 -18.20
N LEU A 34 -17.83 -29.40 -18.03
CA LEU A 34 -16.86 -28.39 -17.61
C LEU A 34 -16.72 -27.28 -18.65
N GLN A 35 -16.71 -27.62 -19.94
CA GLN A 35 -16.67 -26.64 -21.03
C GLN A 35 -17.95 -25.80 -21.08
N ALA A 36 -19.13 -26.43 -21.02
CA ALA A 36 -20.40 -25.71 -20.99
C ALA A 36 -20.53 -24.81 -19.75
N ARG A 37 -20.05 -25.27 -18.59
CA ARG A 37 -19.98 -24.47 -17.36
C ARG A 37 -18.97 -23.33 -17.48
N ALA A 38 -17.85 -23.56 -18.14
CA ALA A 38 -16.84 -22.54 -18.42
C ALA A 38 -17.31 -21.51 -19.45
N GLU A 39 -18.14 -21.91 -20.43
CA GLU A 39 -18.79 -21.01 -21.39
C GLU A 39 -19.92 -20.21 -20.75
N LEU A 40 -20.69 -20.81 -19.82
CA LEU A 40 -21.66 -20.09 -18.98
C LEU A 40 -20.98 -19.14 -17.98
N ALA A 41 -19.76 -19.45 -17.55
CA ALA A 41 -18.92 -18.59 -16.72
C ALA A 41 -17.96 -17.71 -17.54
N ALA A 42 -17.92 -17.88 -18.87
CA ALA A 42 -17.08 -17.10 -19.75
C ALA A 42 -17.74 -15.73 -19.84
N MET A 43 -17.03 -14.76 -19.29
CA MET A 43 -17.45 -13.37 -19.40
C MET A 43 -17.59 -13.00 -20.87
N THR A 44 -18.66 -12.29 -21.21
CA THR A 44 -18.82 -11.79 -22.57
C THR A 44 -17.68 -10.80 -22.88
N PRO A 45 -17.35 -10.56 -24.16
CA PRO A 45 -16.38 -9.53 -24.54
C PRO A 45 -16.71 -8.16 -23.93
N ASP A 46 -18.00 -7.84 -23.76
CA ASP A 46 -18.48 -6.63 -23.11
C ASP A 46 -18.21 -6.63 -21.60
N ASP A 47 -18.40 -7.77 -20.91
CA ASP A 47 -18.03 -7.91 -19.50
C ASP A 47 -16.52 -7.80 -19.29
N HIS A 48 -15.72 -8.34 -20.22
CA HIS A 48 -14.27 -8.19 -20.23
C HIS A 48 -13.85 -6.73 -20.41
N LEU A 49 -14.51 -6.01 -21.32
CA LEU A 49 -14.27 -4.60 -21.53
C LEU A 49 -14.69 -3.78 -20.30
N LEU A 50 -15.82 -4.11 -19.67
CA LEU A 50 -16.32 -3.45 -18.48
C LEU A 50 -15.39 -3.68 -17.27
N LEU A 51 -14.84 -4.89 -17.11
CA LEU A 51 -13.83 -5.17 -16.09
C LEU A 51 -12.50 -4.48 -16.39
N LEU A 52 -12.08 -4.41 -17.66
CA LEU A 52 -10.87 -3.70 -18.06
C LEU A 52 -11.02 -2.20 -17.78
N GLU A 53 -12.14 -1.58 -18.16
CA GLU A 53 -12.44 -0.19 -17.85
C GLU A 53 -12.52 0.05 -16.35
N ARG A 54 -13.17 -0.86 -15.61
CA ARG A 54 -13.20 -0.79 -14.14
C ARG A 54 -11.79 -0.87 -13.57
N SER A 55 -10.96 -1.79 -14.07
CA SER A 55 -9.57 -2.00 -13.66
C SER A 55 -8.71 -0.76 -13.95
N LEU A 56 -8.80 -0.18 -15.15
CA LEU A 56 -8.11 1.04 -15.56
C LEU A 56 -8.59 2.27 -14.78
N ARG A 57 -9.90 2.34 -14.45
CA ARG A 57 -10.44 3.37 -13.55
C ARG A 57 -9.89 3.20 -12.15
N THR A 58 -9.87 1.98 -11.58
CA THR A 58 -9.21 1.76 -10.28
C THR A 58 -7.74 2.11 -10.33
N GLN A 59 -7.02 1.75 -11.39
CA GLN A 59 -5.59 2.07 -11.54
C GLN A 59 -5.36 3.57 -11.59
N SER A 60 -6.09 4.31 -12.41
CA SER A 60 -5.99 5.78 -12.46
C SER A 60 -6.41 6.44 -11.15
N LEU A 61 -7.39 5.88 -10.44
CA LEU A 61 -7.81 6.35 -9.11
C LEU A 61 -6.78 6.03 -8.02
N LEU A 62 -6.05 4.92 -8.11
CA LEU A 62 -4.93 4.57 -7.24
C LEU A 62 -3.71 5.45 -7.52
N GLN A 63 -3.47 5.78 -8.80
CA GLN A 63 -2.45 6.75 -9.20
C GLN A 63 -2.78 8.15 -8.67
N ASN A 64 -4.03 8.59 -8.79
CA ASN A 64 -4.49 9.85 -8.20
C ASN A 64 -4.38 9.82 -6.68
N LEU A 65 -4.70 8.69 -6.02
CA LEU A 65 -4.56 8.55 -4.56
C LEU A 65 -3.13 8.80 -4.08
N LEU A 66 -2.12 8.29 -4.79
CA LEU A 66 -0.72 8.56 -4.45
C LEU A 66 -0.30 9.98 -4.81
N GLN A 67 -0.82 10.53 -5.90
CA GLN A 67 -0.58 11.92 -6.26
C GLN A 67 -1.21 12.92 -5.27
N ASP A 68 -2.36 12.56 -4.69
CA ASP A 68 -3.01 13.29 -3.61
C ASP A 68 -2.19 13.18 -2.31
N GLN A 69 -1.69 11.99 -1.96
CA GLN A 69 -0.72 11.84 -0.88
C GLN A 69 0.50 12.73 -1.11
N HIS A 70 0.97 12.83 -2.35
CA HIS A 70 2.07 13.73 -2.70
C HIS A 70 1.71 15.19 -2.51
N LEU A 71 0.47 15.60 -2.74
CA LEU A 71 0.02 16.98 -2.53
C LEU A 71 -0.13 17.31 -1.04
N VAL A 72 -0.53 16.37 -0.17
CA VAL A 72 -0.51 16.58 1.29
C VAL A 72 0.91 16.78 1.79
N VAL A 73 1.82 15.89 1.35
CA VAL A 73 3.24 15.96 1.71
C VAL A 73 3.87 17.23 1.13
N ALA A 74 3.61 17.55 -0.15
CA ALA A 74 4.11 18.75 -0.80
C ALA A 74 3.50 20.04 -0.24
N GLY A 75 2.23 20.03 0.19
CA GLY A 75 1.58 21.16 0.87
C GLY A 75 2.23 21.47 2.21
N ALA A 76 2.56 20.43 2.99
CA ALA A 76 3.37 20.57 4.20
C ALA A 76 4.82 21.07 3.91
N GLN A 77 5.31 20.89 2.67
CA GLN A 77 6.66 21.27 2.23
C GLN A 77 6.72 22.63 1.49
N SER A 78 5.60 23.12 0.94
CA SER A 78 5.55 24.27 0.03
C SER A 78 5.90 25.59 0.71
N GLU A 79 5.93 25.65 2.04
CA GLU A 79 6.36 26.84 2.79
C GLU A 79 7.90 27.01 2.82
N LEU A 80 8.69 26.08 2.26
CA LEU A 80 10.09 25.89 2.72
C LEU A 80 11.22 25.78 1.67
N LEU A 81 11.00 25.94 0.36
CA LEU A 81 12.00 25.42 -0.62
C LEU A 81 13.00 26.43 -1.21
N ASN A 82 14.29 26.10 -1.07
CA ASN A 82 15.39 26.57 -1.94
C ASN A 82 16.24 25.43 -2.55
N PHE A 83 16.19 24.19 -2.05
CA PHE A 83 16.86 23.03 -2.66
C PHE A 83 16.10 21.73 -2.31
N GLN A 84 15.53 21.06 -3.32
CA GLN A 84 14.81 19.79 -3.19
C GLN A 84 15.53 18.71 -4.00
N HIS A 85 15.84 17.57 -3.38
CA HIS A 85 16.27 16.36 -4.09
C HIS A 85 15.23 15.26 -3.83
N SER A 86 14.52 14.84 -4.86
CA SER A 86 13.50 13.79 -4.77
C SER A 86 13.71 12.70 -5.83
N SER A 87 13.34 11.48 -5.46
CA SER A 87 13.29 10.32 -6.34
C SER A 87 12.02 9.54 -6.05
N GLU A 88 11.40 9.02 -7.10
CA GLU A 88 10.14 8.30 -7.02
C GLU A 88 10.13 7.14 -8.02
N GLN A 89 9.69 5.98 -7.57
CA GLN A 89 9.51 4.80 -8.42
C GLN A 89 8.12 4.23 -8.19
N ARG A 90 7.38 4.01 -9.28
CA ARG A 90 6.03 3.44 -9.25
C ARG A 90 6.03 2.11 -9.99
N TYR A 91 5.37 1.11 -9.42
CA TYR A 91 5.32 -0.24 -9.98
C TYR A 91 4.06 -0.97 -9.49
N ASP A 92 3.67 -2.01 -10.23
CA ASP A 92 2.68 -2.97 -9.76
C ASP A 92 3.41 -4.16 -9.13
N ASP A 93 2.97 -4.60 -7.95
CA ASP A 93 3.49 -5.82 -7.33
C ASP A 93 2.96 -7.08 -8.06
N PRO A 94 3.50 -8.29 -7.76
CA PRO A 94 3.02 -9.53 -8.37
C PRO A 94 1.53 -9.87 -8.10
N GLN A 95 0.90 -9.19 -7.14
CA GLN A 95 -0.51 -9.37 -6.79
C GLN A 95 -1.40 -8.34 -7.51
N GLY A 96 -0.81 -7.41 -8.26
CA GLY A 96 -1.51 -6.34 -8.99
C GLY A 96 -1.84 -5.11 -8.11
N ASN A 97 -1.20 -4.99 -6.95
CA ASN A 97 -1.30 -3.78 -6.12
C ASN A 97 -0.38 -2.69 -6.68
N PHE A 98 -0.86 -1.46 -6.66
CA PHE A 98 -0.08 -0.31 -7.10
C PHE A 98 0.80 0.21 -5.96
N CYS A 99 2.11 0.22 -6.15
CA CYS A 99 3.12 0.58 -5.16
C CYS A 99 3.93 1.81 -5.60
N CYS A 100 4.46 2.53 -4.61
CA CYS A 100 5.29 3.71 -4.82
C CYS A 100 6.39 3.79 -3.77
N ASP A 101 7.64 3.82 -4.22
CA ASP A 101 8.79 4.10 -3.37
C ASP A 101 9.22 5.55 -3.59
N ARG A 102 9.28 6.33 -2.51
CA ARG A 102 9.65 7.75 -2.56
C ARG A 102 10.77 8.05 -1.58
N PHE A 103 11.75 8.81 -2.07
CA PHE A 103 12.82 9.37 -1.26
C PHE A 103 12.89 10.88 -1.50
N GLU A 104 13.00 11.65 -0.43
CA GLU A 104 13.06 13.10 -0.53
C GLU A 104 13.96 13.71 0.55
N VAL A 105 14.72 14.72 0.16
CA VAL A 105 15.47 15.59 1.07
C VAL A 105 15.07 17.03 0.81
N THR A 106 14.65 17.68 1.89
CA THR A 106 14.19 19.08 1.87
C THR A 106 14.95 19.88 2.92
N HIS A 107 15.61 20.96 2.49
CA HIS A 107 16.33 21.86 3.38
C HIS A 107 15.44 23.00 3.86
N LEU A 108 15.26 23.10 5.18
CA LEU A 108 14.47 24.16 5.80
C LEU A 108 15.37 25.33 6.18
N ALA A 109 15.18 26.48 5.53
CA ALA A 109 15.89 27.72 5.86
C ALA A 109 15.05 28.61 6.79
N GLY A 110 15.70 29.40 7.65
CA GLY A 110 15.01 30.38 8.51
C GLY A 110 14.32 29.80 9.76
N VAL A 111 14.42 28.49 10.01
CA VAL A 111 13.93 27.84 11.22
C VAL A 111 14.87 28.09 12.42
N LYS A 112 14.33 28.21 13.64
CA LYS A 112 15.15 28.58 14.81
C LYS A 112 15.94 27.41 15.37
N SER A 113 15.38 26.20 15.28
CA SER A 113 16.00 24.98 15.80
C SER A 113 15.36 23.72 15.21
N LEU A 114 16.08 22.60 15.22
CA LEU A 114 15.53 21.29 14.85
C LEU A 114 14.33 20.90 15.73
N ARG A 115 14.36 21.25 17.02
CA ARG A 115 13.29 20.96 17.97
C ARG A 115 11.95 21.61 17.59
N GLU A 116 11.99 22.80 17.00
CA GLU A 116 10.79 23.49 16.49
C GLU A 116 10.18 22.71 15.31
N VAL A 117 11.01 22.32 14.35
CA VAL A 117 10.59 21.52 13.19
C VAL A 117 10.01 20.18 13.63
N TYR A 118 10.67 19.49 14.57
CA TYR A 118 10.17 18.23 15.11
C TYR A 118 8.80 18.39 15.80
N LYS A 119 8.60 19.44 16.59
CA LYS A 119 7.29 19.72 17.22
C LYS A 119 6.20 19.99 16.18
N ALA A 120 6.52 20.74 15.13
CA ALA A 120 5.59 21.01 14.04
C ALA A 120 5.23 19.73 13.27
N ALA A 121 6.23 18.89 12.95
CA ALA A 121 6.01 17.59 12.30
C ALA A 121 5.17 16.64 13.17
N LYS A 122 5.43 16.58 14.49
CA LYS A 122 4.62 15.80 15.44
C LYS A 122 3.19 16.31 15.48
N PHE A 123 3.00 17.63 15.59
CA PHE A 123 1.68 18.23 15.57
C PHE A 123 0.92 17.90 14.28
N PHE A 124 1.56 18.00 13.12
CA PHE A 124 0.98 17.63 11.84
C PHE A 124 0.55 16.15 11.80
N LEU A 125 1.44 15.23 12.19
CA LEU A 125 1.14 13.80 12.18
C LEU A 125 0.02 13.44 13.17
N THR A 126 0.03 14.04 14.36
CA THR A 126 -1.04 13.88 15.35
C THR A 126 -2.38 14.46 14.88
N ASN A 127 -2.41 15.37 13.91
CA ASN A 127 -3.67 15.94 13.36
C ASN A 127 -3.84 15.65 11.86
N VAL A 128 -3.25 14.55 11.37
CA VAL A 128 -3.16 14.26 9.94
C VAL A 128 -4.54 14.15 9.26
N GLU A 129 -5.62 13.82 9.98
CA GLU A 129 -6.99 13.81 9.44
C GLU A 129 -7.47 15.21 9.02
N ILE A 130 -7.13 16.23 9.82
CA ILE A 130 -7.46 17.63 9.50
C ILE A 130 -6.60 18.06 8.33
N SER A 131 -5.29 17.87 8.42
CA SER A 131 -4.36 18.30 7.38
C SER A 131 -4.64 17.62 6.03
N THR A 132 -5.01 16.34 6.02
CA THR A 132 -5.42 15.62 4.80
C THR A 132 -6.72 16.20 4.23
N THR A 133 -7.69 16.50 5.10
CA THR A 133 -8.98 17.07 4.69
C THR A 133 -8.82 18.45 4.06
N GLU A 134 -8.03 19.32 4.70
CA GLU A 134 -7.78 20.68 4.23
C GLU A 134 -6.95 20.72 2.94
N ALA A 135 -5.89 19.91 2.86
CA ALA A 135 -4.98 19.92 1.71
C ALA A 135 -5.58 19.31 0.44
N LEU A 136 -6.48 18.32 0.57
CA LEU A 136 -7.01 17.55 -0.56
C LEU A 136 -8.51 17.74 -0.81
N GLY A 137 -9.22 18.42 0.09
CA GLY A 137 -10.68 18.48 0.06
C GLY A 137 -11.36 17.12 0.27
N HIS A 138 -10.62 16.14 0.82
CA HIS A 138 -11.16 14.85 1.23
C HIS A 138 -11.92 14.99 2.54
N LEU A 139 -12.94 14.16 2.79
CA LEU A 139 -13.48 14.03 4.14
C LEU A 139 -12.72 12.93 4.87
N THR A 140 -11.74 13.30 5.69
CA THR A 140 -10.94 12.35 6.47
C THR A 140 -11.33 12.39 7.93
N VAL A 141 -11.61 11.23 8.51
CA VAL A 141 -12.00 11.05 9.91
C VAL A 141 -11.04 10.06 10.55
N ARG A 142 -10.63 10.35 11.79
CA ARG A 142 -9.91 9.41 12.64
C ARG A 142 -10.91 8.63 13.50
N GLU A 143 -10.94 7.30 13.37
CA GLU A 143 -11.88 6.45 14.11
C GLU A 143 -11.33 6.00 15.48
N ASN A 144 -10.01 5.91 15.64
CA ASN A 144 -9.35 5.57 16.91
C ASN A 144 -8.02 6.33 17.09
N TYR A 145 -7.59 6.47 18.35
CA TYR A 145 -6.30 7.07 18.71
C TYR A 145 -5.86 6.50 20.07
N ASP A 146 -4.95 5.53 20.05
CA ASP A 146 -4.43 4.90 21.26
C ASP A 146 -2.94 5.23 21.44
N THR A 147 -2.52 5.43 22.69
CA THR A 147 -1.12 5.67 23.07
C THR A 147 -0.70 4.63 24.12
N ILE A 148 0.51 4.08 23.98
CA ILE A 148 0.96 2.96 24.84
C ILE A 148 2.07 3.40 25.82
N CYS A 149 2.77 4.52 25.55
CA CYS A 149 3.87 5.01 26.38
C CYS A 149 3.50 6.32 27.09
N GLU A 150 4.02 6.53 28.31
CA GLU A 150 3.81 7.76 29.10
C GLU A 150 4.28 9.04 28.36
N ASP A 151 5.26 8.90 27.47
CA ASP A 151 5.78 10.00 26.64
C ASP A 151 5.06 10.15 25.30
N GLU A 152 4.00 9.36 25.06
CA GLU A 152 3.22 9.31 23.82
C GLU A 152 4.10 9.16 22.57
N SER A 153 5.28 8.53 22.73
CA SER A 153 6.22 8.28 21.63
C SER A 153 5.73 7.18 20.68
N ILE A 154 4.83 6.31 21.15
CA ILE A 154 4.16 5.29 20.35
C ILE A 154 2.66 5.54 20.39
N ASN A 155 2.07 5.74 19.22
CA ASN A 155 0.63 5.85 19.05
C ASN A 155 0.15 5.04 17.84
N SER A 156 -1.12 4.66 17.87
CA SER A 156 -1.81 4.04 16.74
C SER A 156 -3.06 4.83 16.40
N PHE A 157 -3.38 4.86 15.11
CA PHE A 157 -4.57 5.53 14.62
C PHE A 157 -5.07 4.94 13.30
N ARG A 158 -6.37 5.03 13.09
CA ARG A 158 -7.09 4.57 11.91
C ARG A 158 -7.77 5.74 11.24
N LEU A 159 -7.42 5.98 9.98
CA LEU A 159 -7.98 7.04 9.15
C LEU A 159 -8.90 6.46 8.10
N ILE A 160 -10.12 6.99 8.03
CA ILE A 160 -11.07 6.75 6.96
C ILE A 160 -11.18 8.03 6.15
N SER A 161 -10.87 7.97 4.86
CA SER A 161 -10.89 9.12 3.97
C SER A 161 -11.85 8.87 2.81
N ALA A 162 -12.90 9.68 2.74
CA ALA A 162 -13.85 9.69 1.63
C ALA A 162 -13.45 10.76 0.62
N ARG A 163 -13.24 10.34 -0.63
CA ARG A 163 -12.84 11.23 -1.73
C ARG A 163 -14.05 11.71 -2.54
N PRO A 164 -13.95 12.86 -3.22
CA PRO A 164 -14.98 13.31 -4.16
C PRO A 164 -15.31 12.31 -5.27
N SER A 165 -14.37 11.42 -5.61
CA SER A 165 -14.59 10.33 -6.58
C SER A 165 -15.55 9.24 -6.09
N GLY A 166 -15.95 9.26 -4.81
CA GLY A 166 -16.77 8.24 -4.16
C GLY A 166 -15.97 7.06 -3.60
N ILE A 167 -14.64 7.02 -3.79
CA ILE A 167 -13.80 6.00 -3.14
C ILE A 167 -13.58 6.37 -1.68
N VAL A 168 -13.78 5.38 -0.83
CA VAL A 168 -13.39 5.42 0.58
C VAL A 168 -12.11 4.63 0.76
N THR A 169 -11.10 5.24 1.36
CA THR A 169 -9.88 4.54 1.79
C THR A 169 -9.81 4.40 3.29
N GLU A 170 -9.15 3.33 3.71
CA GLU A 170 -8.80 3.05 5.08
C GLU A 170 -7.29 2.88 5.23
N SER A 171 -6.74 3.49 6.27
CA SER A 171 -5.34 3.34 6.66
C SER A 171 -5.26 3.18 8.17
N SER A 172 -4.84 2.00 8.63
CA SER A 172 -4.53 1.73 10.04
C SER A 172 -3.02 1.79 10.24
N LYS A 173 -2.56 2.63 11.17
CA LYS A 173 -1.14 2.96 11.33
C LYS A 173 -0.67 2.87 12.77
N VAL A 174 0.61 2.56 12.91
CA VAL A 174 1.39 2.79 14.12
C VAL A 174 2.42 3.87 13.81
N LEU A 175 2.61 4.80 14.74
CA LEU A 175 3.63 5.85 14.68
C LEU A 175 4.55 5.70 15.89
N TYR A 176 5.85 5.77 15.63
CA TYR A 176 6.88 5.97 16.63
C TYR A 176 7.59 7.30 16.35
N ASP A 177 7.85 8.10 17.38
CA ASP A 177 8.67 9.29 17.24
C ASP A 177 9.61 9.51 18.41
N LYS A 178 10.80 10.02 18.12
CA LYS A 178 11.79 10.35 19.13
C LYS A 178 12.70 11.49 18.70
N TYR A 179 12.93 12.40 19.63
CA TYR A 179 13.92 13.46 19.52
C TYR A 179 15.14 13.14 20.39
N TYR A 180 16.32 13.32 19.82
CA TYR A 180 17.60 13.15 20.49
C TYR A 180 18.31 14.51 20.55
N GLU A 181 18.71 14.94 21.75
CA GLU A 181 19.56 16.12 21.87
C GLU A 181 20.97 15.87 21.33
N HIS A 182 21.46 14.62 21.47
CA HIS A 182 22.77 14.21 20.99
C HIS A 182 22.67 12.75 20.51
N HIS A 183 23.13 12.49 19.28
CA HIS A 183 23.15 11.14 18.72
C HIS A 183 24.45 10.88 17.95
N GLU A 184 25.00 9.67 18.05
CA GLU A 184 26.30 9.33 17.45
C GLU A 184 26.26 9.43 15.91
N LEU A 185 25.16 9.01 15.29
CA LEU A 185 24.96 9.07 13.82
C LEU A 185 25.08 10.47 13.23
N THR A 186 24.85 11.53 14.02
CA THR A 186 24.95 12.93 13.58
C THR A 186 26.24 13.61 14.06
N GLY A 187 27.16 12.86 14.65
CA GLY A 187 28.35 13.39 15.30
C GLY A 187 28.02 14.16 16.57
N ASN A 188 27.18 13.57 17.44
CA ASN A 188 26.68 14.15 18.69
C ASN A 188 25.94 15.48 18.49
N ARG A 189 25.14 15.57 17.42
CA ARG A 189 24.25 16.72 17.17
C ARG A 189 22.80 16.32 17.40
N PRO A 190 21.90 17.31 17.59
CA PRO A 190 20.48 17.02 17.68
C PRO A 190 19.95 16.35 16.41
N CYS A 191 19.04 15.41 16.57
CA CYS A 191 18.28 14.82 15.49
C CYS A 191 16.93 14.31 15.96
N ALA A 192 16.01 14.08 15.03
CA ALA A 192 14.75 13.42 15.33
C ALA A 192 14.43 12.37 14.29
N VAL A 193 13.72 11.34 14.72
CA VAL A 193 13.20 10.28 13.88
C VAL A 193 11.71 10.12 14.14
N MET A 194 10.94 9.99 13.07
CA MET A 194 9.52 9.63 13.13
C MET A 194 9.31 8.51 12.12
N VAL A 195 8.76 7.40 12.57
CA VAL A 195 8.55 6.20 11.76
C VAL A 195 7.08 5.85 11.84
N THR A 196 6.46 5.61 10.70
CA THR A 196 5.12 5.04 10.65
C THR A 196 5.12 3.77 9.83
N ASP A 197 4.26 2.84 10.23
CA ASP A 197 4.01 1.62 9.49
C ASP A 197 2.52 1.26 9.53
N SER A 198 2.11 0.41 8.59
CA SER A 198 0.74 -0.08 8.49
C SER A 198 0.49 -1.28 9.41
N VAL A 199 -0.75 -1.41 9.90
CA VAL A 199 -1.18 -2.59 10.65
C VAL A 199 -1.66 -3.66 9.68
N ASP A 200 -0.92 -4.75 9.52
CA ASP A 200 -1.26 -5.85 8.60
C ASP A 200 -2.57 -6.56 8.94
N VAL A 201 -2.75 -6.90 10.21
CA VAL A 201 -3.92 -7.64 10.72
C VAL A 201 -4.47 -6.92 11.95
N ASP A 202 -5.71 -6.46 11.85
CA ASP A 202 -6.45 -5.83 12.94
C ASP A 202 -7.69 -6.70 13.25
N GLU A 203 -7.62 -7.46 14.34
CA GLU A 203 -8.74 -8.31 14.78
C GLU A 203 -9.91 -7.49 15.36
N LEU A 204 -9.62 -6.31 15.90
CA LEU A 204 -10.63 -5.41 16.48
C LEU A 204 -11.42 -4.70 15.37
N HIS A 205 -10.75 -4.39 14.27
CA HIS A 205 -11.32 -3.73 13.10
C HIS A 205 -10.92 -4.43 11.78
N PRO A 206 -11.52 -5.59 11.47
CA PRO A 206 -11.17 -6.34 10.27
C PRO A 206 -11.38 -5.53 8.99
N TYR A 207 -10.43 -5.65 8.06
CA TYR A 207 -10.50 -4.97 6.77
C TYR A 207 -11.66 -5.49 5.90
N ASP A 208 -12.50 -4.57 5.41
CA ASP A 208 -13.57 -4.86 4.45
C ASP A 208 -13.25 -4.33 3.05
N SER A 209 -12.74 -5.22 2.21
CA SER A 209 -12.37 -4.92 0.82
C SER A 209 -13.54 -4.57 -0.10
N LYS A 210 -14.80 -4.81 0.32
CA LYS A 210 -15.98 -4.47 -0.48
C LYS A 210 -16.40 -3.02 -0.33
N SER A 211 -16.17 -2.43 0.85
CA SER A 211 -16.58 -1.06 1.15
C SER A 211 -15.43 -0.07 1.07
N ARG A 212 -14.18 -0.52 1.26
CA ARG A 212 -13.02 0.38 1.41
C ARG A 212 -11.79 -0.15 0.67
N VAL A 213 -11.01 0.77 0.10
CA VAL A 213 -9.67 0.48 -0.43
C VAL A 213 -8.66 0.66 0.70
N ARG A 214 -7.85 -0.36 0.95
CA ARG A 214 -6.76 -0.26 1.94
C ARG A 214 -5.61 0.58 1.37
N LEU A 215 -5.11 1.52 2.16
CA LEU A 215 -3.93 2.33 1.85
C LEU A 215 -2.86 2.04 2.88
N ASP A 216 -1.87 1.25 2.48
CA ASP A 216 -0.70 0.97 3.31
C ASP A 216 0.43 1.94 3.02
N VAL A 217 1.03 2.49 4.08
CA VAL A 217 2.18 3.40 3.97
C VAL A 217 3.11 3.15 5.14
N SER A 218 4.34 2.77 4.81
CA SER A 218 5.49 2.76 5.71
C SER A 218 6.38 3.94 5.35
N ALA A 219 6.74 4.77 6.32
CA ALA A 219 7.56 5.96 6.07
C ALA A 219 8.46 6.29 7.25
N VAL A 220 9.62 6.88 6.93
CA VAL A 220 10.57 7.40 7.91
C VAL A 220 10.85 8.86 7.59
N LEU A 221 10.62 9.73 8.58
CA LEU A 221 11.07 11.11 8.56
C LEU A 221 12.29 11.24 9.48
N PHE A 222 13.43 11.56 8.89
CA PHE A 222 14.66 11.86 9.64
C PHE A 222 14.99 13.35 9.55
N LEU A 223 15.11 13.99 10.71
CA LEU A 223 15.45 15.42 10.83
C LEU A 223 16.85 15.56 11.40
N SER A 224 17.68 16.38 10.75
CA SER A 224 19.04 16.68 11.22
C SER A 224 19.45 18.11 10.85
N GLU A 225 20.39 18.68 11.62
CA GLU A 225 20.96 19.99 11.33
C GLU A 225 22.10 19.90 10.31
N VAL A 226 21.98 20.62 9.21
CA VAL A 226 23.02 20.73 8.18
C VAL A 226 23.64 22.12 8.25
N ARG A 227 24.97 22.18 8.38
CA ARG A 227 25.70 23.45 8.23
C ARG A 227 25.87 23.75 6.75
N GLN A 228 25.26 24.82 6.25
CA GLN A 228 25.60 25.35 4.94
C GLN A 228 26.99 26.00 5.02
N THR A 229 28.00 25.37 4.41
CA THR A 229 29.23 26.11 4.08
C THR A 229 28.87 27.09 2.97
N PRO A 230 29.15 28.40 3.13
CA PRO A 230 28.89 29.36 2.06
C PRO A 230 29.67 28.91 0.82
N GLU A 231 28.97 28.69 -0.30
CA GLU A 231 29.62 28.57 -1.59
C GLU A 231 30.45 29.83 -1.80
N LYS A 232 31.78 29.67 -1.88
CA LYS A 232 32.64 30.74 -2.39
C LYS A 232 32.22 30.95 -3.83
N ASN A 233 31.39 31.97 -4.08
CA ASN A 233 31.17 32.52 -5.41
C ASN A 233 32.54 32.73 -6.05
N LYS A 234 32.92 31.83 -6.96
CA LYS A 234 34.02 32.07 -7.90
C LYS A 234 33.51 33.12 -8.88
N ILE A 235 33.58 34.38 -8.45
CA ILE A 235 33.62 35.51 -9.36
C ILE A 235 34.94 35.35 -10.11
N THR A 236 34.88 34.68 -11.26
CA THR A 236 35.97 34.71 -12.22
C THR A 236 35.79 35.99 -13.01
N THR A 237 36.84 36.79 -12.96
CA THR A 237 37.01 38.13 -13.53
C THR A 237 36.77 38.19 -15.03
#